data_AF-A0A2D6UJ26-F1
#
_entry.id   AF-A0A2D6UJ26-F1
#
_cell.length_a   1.000
_cell.length_b   1.000
_cell.length_c   1.000
_cell.angle_alpha   90.00
_cell.angle_beta   90.00
_cell.angle_gamma   90.00
#
_symmetry.space_group_name_H-M   'P 1'
#
loop_
_entity.id
_entity.type
_entity.pdbx_description
1 polymer ?
#
loop_
_entity_poly.entity_id
_entity_poly.type
_entity_poly.pdbx_seq_one_letter_code
_entity_poly.pdbx_strand_id
1 'polypeptide(L)'
;MLLLDGKRLARGKAFSSNGVSYPANWLELTSRDEHEQIGIVYVADPVSSRTWDQRWAWGYLGNGELNWKDFEDKKQHLLSDNNRTADYLLAPTDYTVIRKYEKGTAIPDDTSSFRDEVRRINEAREAAINATSTTEELYGIKEFADLPYPGSIAEWKATREAAAAAAAAAAAESSSEESSESSSEGSSESSSESSESAE
;
A
#
# COMPACT_ATOMS: atom_id res chain seq x y z
N MET A 1 26.15 7.31 16.02
CA MET A 1 26.31 8.05 17.29
C MET A 1 27.78 8.19 17.70
N LEU A 2 28.15 9.32 18.30
CA LEU A 2 29.48 9.54 18.93
C LEU A 2 29.38 9.19 20.41
N LEU A 3 30.22 8.29 20.90
CA LEU A 3 30.26 7.91 22.32
C LEU A 3 31.60 8.28 22.94
N LEU A 4 31.61 8.88 24.13
CA LEU A 4 32.79 9.09 24.97
C LEU A 4 32.50 8.49 26.34
N ASP A 5 33.36 7.57 26.81
CA ASP A 5 33.15 6.81 28.07
C ASP A 5 31.75 6.19 28.19
N GLY A 6 31.21 5.69 27.06
CA GLY A 6 29.87 5.11 26.96
C GLY A 6 28.71 6.11 26.96
N LYS A 7 28.97 7.42 27.04
CA LYS A 7 27.94 8.48 26.98
C LYS A 7 27.85 9.08 25.58
N ARG A 8 26.61 9.32 25.12
CA ARG A 8 26.37 10.01 23.84
C ARG A 8 26.88 11.45 23.87
N LEU A 9 27.65 11.82 22.86
CA LEU A 9 28.02 13.20 22.56
C LEU A 9 27.08 13.76 21.49
N ALA A 10 26.56 14.95 21.75
CA ALA A 10 25.78 15.72 20.79
C ALA A 10 26.70 16.73 20.09
N ARG A 11 26.60 16.86 18.76
CA ARG A 11 27.29 17.93 18.03
C ARG A 11 26.72 19.30 18.44
N GLY A 12 27.56 20.33 18.44
CA GLY A 12 27.18 21.68 18.87
C GLY A 12 27.04 21.84 20.39
N LYS A 13 27.52 20.89 21.20
CA LYS A 13 27.50 20.97 22.66
C LYS A 13 28.90 20.80 23.24
N ALA A 14 29.31 21.74 24.08
CA ALA A 14 30.59 21.65 24.80
C ALA A 14 30.59 20.42 25.72
N PHE A 15 31.75 19.78 25.87
CA PHE A 15 31.93 18.59 26.69
C PHE A 15 33.31 18.60 27.35
N SER A 16 33.54 17.71 28.31
CA SER A 16 34.84 17.58 28.97
C SER A 16 35.30 16.12 28.95
N SER A 17 36.60 15.90 28.74
CA SER A 17 37.25 14.58 28.77
C SER A 17 38.63 14.70 29.43
N ASN A 18 39.00 13.76 30.29
CA ASN A 18 40.33 13.70 30.94
C ASN A 18 40.80 15.02 31.59
N GLY A 19 39.87 15.80 32.17
CA GLY A 19 40.18 17.09 32.80
C GLY A 19 40.33 18.28 31.84
N VAL A 20 40.14 18.08 30.54
CA VAL A 20 40.16 19.12 29.49
C VAL A 20 38.73 19.43 29.05
N SER A 21 38.41 20.71 28.84
CA SER A 21 37.11 21.16 28.33
C SER A 21 37.19 21.52 26.86
N TYR A 22 36.28 20.98 26.06
CA TYR A 22 36.20 21.14 24.62
C TYR A 22 35.02 22.05 24.25
N PRO A 23 35.21 23.04 23.37
CA PRO A 23 34.16 23.95 22.96
C PRO A 23 33.11 23.25 22.07
N ALA A 24 31.93 23.86 21.96
CA ALA A 24 30.76 23.28 21.30
C ALA A 24 30.96 22.89 19.83
N ASN A 25 31.82 23.63 19.12
CA ASN A 25 32.17 23.43 17.71
C ASN A 25 33.35 22.47 17.51
N TRP A 26 33.99 22.00 18.57
CA TRP A 26 35.22 21.20 18.45
C TRP A 26 35.00 19.96 17.59
N LEU A 27 33.92 19.20 17.85
CA LEU A 27 33.54 18.00 17.08
C LEU A 27 33.29 18.24 15.58
N GLU A 28 33.13 19.49 15.15
CA GLU A 28 32.92 19.88 13.75
C GLU A 28 34.22 20.35 13.07
N LEU A 29 35.18 20.82 13.86
CA LEU A 29 36.44 21.39 13.38
C LEU A 29 37.62 20.41 13.45
N THR A 30 37.49 19.32 14.20
CA THR A 30 38.54 18.31 14.35
C THR A 30 38.23 17.04 13.56
N SER A 31 39.31 16.31 13.29
CA SER A 31 39.31 15.07 12.53
C SER A 31 38.87 13.88 13.37
N ARG A 32 38.53 12.79 12.67
CA ARG A 32 38.18 11.52 13.29
C ARG A 32 39.31 10.96 14.17
N ASP A 33 40.54 11.08 13.71
CA ASP A 33 41.71 10.59 14.46
C ASP A 33 41.86 11.35 15.79
N GLU A 34 41.62 12.66 15.80
CA GLU A 34 41.61 13.47 17.03
C GLU A 34 40.48 13.09 17.98
N HIS A 35 39.33 12.70 17.45
CA HIS A 35 38.22 12.19 18.26
C HIS A 35 38.59 10.86 18.92
N GLU A 36 39.15 9.92 18.16
CA GLU A 36 39.53 8.60 18.67
C GLU A 36 40.66 8.69 19.71
N GLN A 37 41.62 9.63 19.54
CA GLN A 37 42.69 9.89 20.52
C GLN A 37 42.18 10.28 21.91
N ILE A 38 41.04 10.99 21.99
CA ILE A 38 40.43 11.38 23.28
C ILE A 38 39.40 10.37 23.78
N GLY A 39 39.29 9.21 23.12
CA GLY A 39 38.42 8.10 23.49
C GLY A 39 37.01 8.16 22.89
N ILE A 40 36.77 8.97 21.86
CA ILE A 40 35.47 9.00 21.17
C ILE A 40 35.38 7.82 20.20
N VAL A 41 34.33 7.02 20.35
CA VAL A 41 34.01 5.91 19.47
C VAL A 41 32.87 6.30 18.53
N TYR A 42 33.07 6.04 17.24
CA TYR A 42 32.04 6.13 16.22
C TYR A 42 31.27 4.81 16.17
N VAL A 43 30.13 4.78 16.84
CA VAL A 43 29.21 3.66 16.71
C VAL A 43 28.18 4.03 15.64
N ALA A 44 27.77 3.09 14.80
CA ALA A 44 26.56 3.28 14.00
C ALA A 44 25.42 3.73 14.94
N ASP A 45 24.50 4.57 14.47
CA ASP A 45 23.34 4.89 15.31
C ASP A 45 22.68 3.60 15.77
N PRO A 46 22.35 3.48 17.08
CA PRO A 46 21.92 2.21 17.62
C PRO A 46 20.62 1.86 16.92
N VAL A 47 20.41 0.58 16.60
CA VAL A 47 19.17 0.17 15.91
C VAL A 47 17.92 0.61 16.69
N SER A 48 18.04 0.84 18.00
CA SER A 48 17.00 1.42 18.86
C SER A 48 16.56 2.85 18.54
N SER A 49 17.32 3.64 17.76
CA SER A 49 16.88 4.96 17.29
C SER A 49 16.07 4.90 15.98
N ARG A 50 15.99 3.73 15.34
CA ARG A 50 15.11 3.52 14.19
C ARG A 50 13.68 3.37 14.69
N THR A 51 12.74 4.07 14.07
CA THR A 51 11.31 3.94 14.41
C THR A 51 10.73 2.66 13.81
N TRP A 52 9.93 1.94 14.56
CA TRP A 52 9.18 0.77 14.09
C TRP A 52 7.69 0.92 14.41
N ASP A 53 6.83 0.17 13.70
CA ASP A 53 5.41 0.09 14.05
C ASP A 53 5.23 -0.78 15.31
N GLN A 54 4.98 -0.12 16.44
CA GLN A 54 4.84 -0.76 17.75
C GLN A 54 3.65 -1.71 17.86
N ARG A 55 2.69 -1.63 16.92
CA ARG A 55 1.56 -2.58 16.85
C ARG A 55 2.02 -3.95 16.35
N TRP A 56 3.11 -3.99 15.58
CA TRP A 56 3.60 -5.17 14.85
C TRP A 56 4.93 -5.73 15.36
N ALA A 57 5.80 -4.89 15.94
CA ALA A 57 7.10 -5.31 16.44
C ALA A 57 7.40 -4.74 17.84
N TRP A 58 8.24 -5.43 18.60
CA TRP A 58 8.76 -4.97 19.90
C TRP A 58 9.96 -4.01 19.77
N GLY A 59 10.57 -3.97 18.59
CA GLY A 59 11.77 -3.18 18.31
C GLY A 59 12.64 -3.89 17.31
N TYR A 60 13.93 -3.57 17.35
CA TYR A 60 14.95 -4.24 16.57
C TYR A 60 15.79 -5.18 17.43
N LEU A 61 16.16 -6.32 16.86
CA LEU A 61 17.15 -7.25 17.41
C LEU A 61 18.57 -6.67 17.23
N GLY A 62 19.55 -7.27 17.91
CA GLY A 62 20.95 -6.83 17.84
C GLY A 62 21.59 -6.96 16.45
N ASN A 63 21.02 -7.80 15.58
CA ASN A 63 21.44 -7.97 14.19
C ASN A 63 20.80 -6.95 13.22
N GLY A 64 19.89 -6.09 13.69
CA GLY A 64 19.22 -5.10 12.86
C GLY A 64 17.86 -5.51 12.29
N GLU A 65 17.42 -6.75 12.52
CA GLU A 65 16.11 -7.25 12.08
C GLU A 65 14.99 -6.83 13.04
N LEU A 66 13.75 -6.79 12.57
CA LEU A 66 12.60 -6.51 13.43
C LEU A 66 12.31 -7.69 14.35
N ASN A 67 12.14 -7.39 15.64
CA ASN A 67 11.63 -8.33 16.62
C ASN A 67 10.10 -8.37 16.51
N TRP A 68 9.59 -9.20 15.61
CA TRP A 68 8.17 -9.33 15.32
C TRP A 68 7.36 -9.81 16.53
N LYS A 69 6.12 -9.33 16.65
CA LYS A 69 5.14 -9.88 17.60
C LYS A 69 4.60 -11.22 17.10
N ASP A 70 3.94 -11.95 18.00
CA ASP A 70 3.34 -13.25 17.71
C ASP A 70 2.43 -13.21 16.48
N PHE A 71 2.63 -14.18 15.58
CA PHE A 71 1.93 -14.25 14.30
C PHE A 71 0.43 -14.47 14.48
N GLU A 72 0.03 -15.39 15.36
CA GLU A 72 -1.38 -15.74 15.53
C GLU A 72 -2.13 -14.57 16.17
N ASP A 73 -1.56 -13.92 17.18
CA ASP A 73 -2.13 -12.71 17.78
C ASP A 73 -2.31 -11.60 16.74
N LYS A 74 -1.30 -11.35 15.89
CA LYS A 74 -1.39 -10.33 14.84
C LYS A 74 -2.40 -10.69 13.76
N LYS A 75 -2.48 -11.97 13.37
CA LYS A 75 -3.45 -12.48 12.42
C LYS A 75 -4.87 -12.27 12.92
N GLN A 76 -5.17 -12.66 14.15
CA GLN A 76 -6.49 -12.49 14.77
C GLN A 76 -6.88 -11.02 14.90
N HIS A 77 -5.94 -10.15 15.28
CA HIS A 77 -6.19 -8.70 15.33
C HIS A 77 -6.55 -8.14 13.94
N LEU A 78 -5.79 -8.50 12.90
CA LEU A 78 -6.03 -7.98 11.56
C LEU A 78 -7.37 -8.49 10.98
N LEU A 79 -7.72 -9.76 11.23
CA LEU A 79 -9.05 -10.30 10.90
C LEU A 79 -10.17 -9.55 11.61
N SER A 80 -10.02 -9.31 12.92
CA SER A 80 -11.01 -8.57 13.71
C SER A 80 -11.18 -7.13 13.21
N ASP A 81 -10.09 -6.44 12.87
CA ASP A 81 -10.12 -5.10 12.31
C ASP A 81 -10.80 -5.06 10.93
N ASN A 82 -10.53 -6.05 10.07
CA ASN A 82 -11.18 -6.20 8.77
C ASN A 82 -12.70 -6.37 8.92
N ASN A 83 -13.13 -7.27 9.81
CA ASN A 83 -14.55 -7.58 10.00
C ASN A 83 -15.30 -6.43 10.65
N ARG A 84 -14.69 -5.78 11.65
CA ARG A 84 -15.21 -4.56 12.26
C ARG A 84 -15.43 -3.44 11.23
N THR A 85 -14.52 -3.30 10.26
CA THR A 85 -14.65 -2.29 9.21
C THR A 85 -15.81 -2.63 8.27
N ALA A 86 -15.95 -3.88 7.85
CA ALA A 86 -17.08 -4.32 7.03
C ALA A 86 -18.42 -4.11 7.75
N ASP A 87 -18.52 -4.49 9.03
CA ASP A 87 -19.73 -4.30 9.84
C ASP A 87 -20.11 -2.82 9.92
N TYR A 88 -19.14 -1.94 10.15
CA TYR A 88 -19.37 -0.48 10.18
C TYR A 88 -19.93 0.06 8.86
N LEU A 89 -19.45 -0.44 7.72
CA LEU A 89 -19.92 -0.03 6.40
C LEU A 89 -21.32 -0.57 6.07
N LEU A 90 -21.67 -1.75 6.56
CA LEU A 90 -22.96 -2.39 6.30
C LEU A 90 -24.08 -1.88 7.22
N ALA A 91 -23.76 -1.59 8.48
CA ALA A 91 -24.72 -1.22 9.52
C ALA A 91 -25.73 -0.11 9.13
N PRO A 92 -25.33 0.99 8.45
CA PRO A 92 -26.27 2.05 8.06
C PRO A 92 -27.40 1.58 7.14
N THR A 93 -27.20 0.46 6.44
CA THR A 93 -28.14 -0.07 5.44
C THR A 93 -28.87 -1.34 5.91
N ASP A 94 -28.59 -1.85 7.10
CA ASP A 94 -29.21 -3.09 7.60
C ASP A 94 -30.74 -2.97 7.75
N TYR A 95 -31.24 -1.77 8.03
CA TYR A 95 -32.68 -1.53 8.08
C TYR A 95 -33.37 -1.86 6.75
N THR A 96 -32.67 -1.76 5.60
CA THR A 96 -33.25 -2.09 4.28
C THR A 96 -33.47 -3.59 4.14
N VAL A 97 -32.58 -4.41 4.72
CA VAL A 97 -32.68 -5.87 4.76
C VAL A 97 -33.82 -6.29 5.68
N ILE A 98 -33.90 -5.70 6.88
CA ILE A 98 -34.99 -5.95 7.83
C ILE A 98 -36.33 -5.56 7.22
N ARG A 99 -36.42 -4.38 6.60
CA ARG A 99 -37.62 -3.90 5.91
C ARG A 99 -38.05 -4.83 4.78
N LYS A 100 -37.10 -5.39 4.03
CA LYS A 100 -37.38 -6.37 2.97
C LYS A 100 -37.95 -7.65 3.56
N TYR A 101 -37.37 -8.15 4.65
CA TYR A 101 -37.82 -9.36 5.33
C TYR A 101 -39.23 -9.19 5.94
N GLU A 102 -39.48 -8.07 6.65
CA GLU A 102 -40.74 -7.84 7.35
C GLU A 102 -41.90 -7.41 6.44
N LYS A 103 -41.62 -6.54 5.45
CA LYS A 103 -42.65 -5.85 4.66
C LYS A 103 -42.60 -6.16 3.17
N GLY A 104 -41.63 -6.94 2.72
CA GLY A 104 -41.42 -7.25 1.30
C GLY A 104 -40.89 -6.09 0.46
N THR A 105 -40.72 -4.89 1.04
CA THR A 105 -40.25 -3.69 0.33
C THR A 105 -38.86 -3.93 -0.26
N ALA A 106 -38.71 -3.73 -1.57
CA ALA A 106 -37.44 -3.92 -2.26
C ALA A 106 -36.29 -3.11 -1.62
N ILE A 107 -35.09 -3.69 -1.67
CA ILE A 107 -33.83 -3.02 -1.34
C ILE A 107 -33.44 -2.20 -2.58
N PRO A 108 -33.01 -0.94 -2.45
CA PRO A 108 -32.49 -0.19 -3.59
C PRO A 108 -31.28 -0.91 -4.22
N ASP A 109 -31.21 -0.96 -5.54
CA ASP A 109 -30.17 -1.71 -6.25
C ASP A 109 -28.75 -1.25 -5.87
N ASP A 110 -28.51 0.07 -5.83
CA ASP A 110 -27.24 0.65 -5.37
C ASP A 110 -26.85 0.17 -3.97
N THR A 111 -27.82 0.01 -3.06
CA THR A 111 -27.58 -0.51 -1.71
C THR A 111 -27.23 -1.99 -1.75
N SER A 112 -27.93 -2.80 -2.55
CA SER A 112 -27.62 -4.23 -2.68
C SER A 112 -26.21 -4.44 -3.22
N SER A 113 -25.88 -3.77 -4.33
CA SER A 113 -24.57 -3.90 -4.98
C SER A 113 -23.42 -3.38 -4.11
N PHE A 114 -23.62 -2.27 -3.39
CA PHE A 114 -22.64 -1.80 -2.41
C PHE A 114 -22.38 -2.85 -1.31
N ARG A 115 -23.44 -3.44 -0.74
CA ARG A 115 -23.30 -4.46 0.31
C ARG A 115 -22.59 -5.72 -0.21
N ASP A 116 -22.84 -6.11 -1.45
CA ASP A 116 -22.16 -7.26 -2.08
C ASP A 116 -20.67 -6.95 -2.32
N GLU A 117 -20.33 -5.73 -2.72
CA GLU A 117 -18.95 -5.29 -2.89
C GLU A 117 -18.17 -5.31 -1.57
N VAL A 118 -18.77 -4.79 -0.48
CA VAL A 118 -18.15 -4.82 0.85
C VAL A 118 -17.89 -6.26 1.31
N ARG A 119 -18.85 -7.18 1.10
CA ARG A 119 -18.67 -8.61 1.41
C ARG A 119 -17.56 -9.23 0.57
N ARG A 120 -17.56 -9.01 -0.74
CA ARG A 120 -16.52 -9.49 -1.66
C ARG A 120 -15.11 -9.03 -1.23
N ILE A 121 -14.96 -7.76 -0.85
CA ILE A 121 -13.68 -7.21 -0.38
C ILE A 121 -13.29 -7.83 0.95
N ASN A 122 -14.24 -7.97 1.89
CA ASN A 122 -13.98 -8.60 3.18
C ASN A 122 -13.43 -10.02 3.00
N GLU A 123 -14.14 -10.86 2.24
CA GLU A 123 -13.75 -12.25 1.96
C GLU A 123 -12.38 -12.32 1.27
N ALA A 124 -12.11 -11.44 0.31
CA ALA A 124 -10.82 -11.37 -0.38
C ALA A 124 -9.67 -11.00 0.58
N ARG A 125 -9.90 -10.06 1.50
CA ARG A 125 -8.92 -9.67 2.53
C ARG A 125 -8.71 -10.79 3.54
N GLU A 126 -9.77 -11.46 4.00
CA GLU A 126 -9.65 -12.63 4.89
C GLU A 126 -8.85 -13.76 4.23
N ALA A 127 -9.10 -14.04 2.94
CA ALA A 127 -8.33 -15.02 2.19
C ALA A 127 -6.83 -14.64 2.11
N ALA A 128 -6.53 -13.37 1.83
CA ALA A 128 -5.16 -12.87 1.79
C ALA A 128 -4.46 -12.99 3.15
N ILE A 129 -5.14 -12.62 4.25
CA ILE A 129 -4.62 -12.78 5.61
C ILE A 129 -4.36 -14.26 5.92
N ASN A 130 -5.29 -15.15 5.56
CA ASN A 130 -5.18 -16.58 5.82
C ASN A 130 -4.09 -17.28 5.01
N ALA A 131 -3.69 -16.72 3.87
CA ALA A 131 -2.60 -17.23 3.04
C ALA A 131 -1.20 -16.91 3.61
N THR A 132 -1.08 -15.96 4.55
CA THR A 132 0.20 -15.63 5.18
C THR A 132 0.62 -16.67 6.23
N SER A 133 1.92 -16.76 6.47
CA SER A 133 2.55 -17.67 7.44
C SER A 133 3.45 -16.96 8.45
N THR A 134 3.73 -15.66 8.27
CA THR A 134 4.60 -14.89 9.16
C THR A 134 4.06 -13.49 9.46
N THR A 135 4.47 -12.91 10.59
CA THR A 135 4.10 -11.54 10.97
C THR A 135 4.61 -10.50 9.97
N GLU A 136 5.74 -10.77 9.34
CA GLU A 136 6.33 -9.91 8.31
C GLU A 136 5.46 -9.86 7.05
N GLU A 137 5.00 -11.02 6.58
CA GLU A 137 4.05 -11.11 5.45
C GLU A 137 2.75 -10.36 5.76
N LEU A 138 2.19 -10.57 6.95
CA LEU A 138 1.00 -9.83 7.40
C LEU A 138 1.25 -8.32 7.41
N TYR A 139 2.40 -7.87 7.92
CA TYR A 139 2.77 -6.46 7.93
C TYR A 139 2.85 -5.88 6.51
N GLY A 140 3.28 -6.69 5.52
CA GLY A 140 3.31 -6.30 4.11
C GLY A 140 1.92 -5.99 3.54
N ILE A 141 0.90 -6.73 3.95
CA ILE A 141 -0.47 -6.60 3.40
C ILE A 141 -1.43 -5.75 4.24
N LYS A 142 -1.01 -5.28 5.43
CA LYS A 142 -1.89 -4.64 6.43
C LYS A 142 -2.71 -3.44 5.95
N GLU A 143 -2.26 -2.74 4.91
CA GLU A 143 -2.94 -1.56 4.37
C GLU A 143 -4.00 -1.94 3.31
N PHE A 144 -3.96 -3.18 2.80
CA PHE A 144 -4.85 -3.68 1.75
C PHE A 144 -4.98 -2.72 0.55
N ALA A 145 -3.85 -2.19 0.07
CA ALA A 145 -3.81 -1.20 -1.01
C ALA A 145 -4.53 -1.66 -2.29
N ASP A 146 -4.45 -2.95 -2.60
CA ASP A 146 -5.08 -3.56 -3.79
C ASP A 146 -6.56 -3.93 -3.58
N LEU A 147 -7.05 -3.87 -2.34
CA LEU A 147 -8.42 -4.24 -1.96
C LEU A 147 -9.07 -3.14 -1.11
N PRO A 148 -9.11 -1.87 -1.55
CA PRO A 148 -9.63 -0.78 -0.73
C PRO A 148 -11.14 -0.91 -0.53
N TYR A 149 -11.62 -0.70 0.70
CA TYR A 149 -13.06 -0.57 0.94
C TYR A 149 -13.58 0.75 0.34
N PRO A 150 -14.79 0.76 -0.24
CA PRO A 150 -15.48 2.02 -0.51
C PRO A 150 -15.90 2.68 0.82
N GLY A 151 -15.65 3.99 0.97
CA GLY A 151 -15.99 4.71 2.21
C GLY A 151 -17.48 5.04 2.33
N SER A 152 -18.22 5.09 1.22
CA SER A 152 -19.67 5.25 1.21
C SER A 152 -20.32 4.72 -0.08
N ILE A 153 -21.65 4.59 -0.09
CA ILE A 153 -22.40 4.29 -1.32
C ILE A 153 -22.14 5.35 -2.39
N ALA A 154 -22.03 6.64 -2.01
CA ALA A 154 -21.79 7.72 -2.96
C ALA A 154 -20.40 7.60 -3.62
N GLU A 155 -19.37 7.31 -2.82
CA GLU A 155 -18.01 7.07 -3.33
C GLU A 155 -17.93 5.81 -4.19
N TRP A 156 -18.56 4.73 -3.75
CA TRP A 156 -18.66 3.50 -4.53
C TRP A 156 -19.33 3.73 -5.88
N LYS A 157 -20.42 4.50 -5.90
CA LYS A 157 -21.13 4.84 -7.12
C LYS A 157 -20.26 5.68 -8.06
N ALA A 158 -19.60 6.71 -7.53
CA ALA A 158 -18.70 7.57 -8.32
C ALA A 158 -17.55 6.77 -8.95
N THR A 159 -16.96 5.80 -8.23
CA THR A 159 -15.89 4.95 -8.77
C THR A 159 -16.38 4.00 -9.85
N ARG A 160 -17.58 3.45 -9.73
CA ARG A 160 -18.21 2.62 -10.77
C ARG A 160 -18.58 3.42 -12.01
N GLU A 161 -19.12 4.61 -11.84
CA GLU A 161 -19.43 5.53 -12.94
C GLU A 161 -18.15 5.96 -13.68
N ALA A 162 -17.08 6.29 -12.95
CA ALA A 162 -15.78 6.61 -13.54
C ALA A 162 -15.17 5.41 -14.30
N ALA A 163 -15.25 4.21 -13.75
CA ALA A 163 -14.78 2.99 -14.41
C ALA A 163 -15.58 2.67 -15.68
N ALA A 164 -16.90 2.85 -15.65
CA ALA A 164 -17.75 2.69 -16.82
C ALA A 164 -17.45 3.72 -17.91
N ALA A 165 -17.20 4.98 -17.54
CA ALA A 165 -16.78 6.03 -18.47
C ALA A 165 -15.42 5.74 -19.09
N ALA A 166 -14.45 5.26 -18.31
CA ALA A 166 -13.13 4.86 -18.81
C ALA A 166 -13.22 3.66 -19.77
N ALA A 167 -14.04 2.65 -19.45
CA ALA A 167 -14.28 1.52 -20.34
C ALA A 167 -14.98 1.93 -21.65
N ALA A 168 -15.93 2.87 -21.58
CA ALA A 168 -16.59 3.42 -22.76
C ALA A 168 -15.62 4.23 -23.64
N ALA A 169 -14.71 4.99 -23.03
CA ALA A 169 -13.64 5.69 -23.74
C ALA A 169 -12.67 4.72 -24.43
N ALA A 170 -12.20 3.69 -23.73
CA ALA A 170 -11.34 2.66 -24.30
C ALA A 170 -12.04 1.90 -25.45
N ALA A 171 -13.33 1.62 -25.34
CA ALA A 171 -14.12 1.01 -26.41
C ALA A 171 -14.27 1.94 -27.63
N ALA A 172 -14.40 3.26 -27.40
CA ALA A 172 -14.45 4.24 -28.48
C ALA A 172 -13.10 4.39 -29.21
N GLU A 173 -11.98 4.36 -28.47
CA GLU A 173 -10.63 4.37 -29.04
C GLU A 173 -10.38 3.10 -29.88
N SER A 174 -10.69 1.92 -29.34
CA SER A 174 -10.59 0.65 -30.06
C SER A 174 -11.47 0.60 -31.31
N SER A 175 -12.70 1.14 -31.26
CA SER A 175 -13.59 1.21 -32.43
C SER A 175 -13.09 2.20 -33.50
N SER A 176 -12.29 3.20 -33.13
CA SER A 176 -11.72 4.18 -34.05
C SER A 176 -10.47 3.66 -34.77
N GLU A 177 -9.67 2.82 -34.11
CA GLU A 177 -8.50 2.16 -34.71
C GLU A 177 -8.93 1.10 -35.73
N GLU A 178 -9.96 0.28 -35.41
CA GLU A 178 -10.47 -0.77 -36.31
C GLU A 178 -11.08 -0.20 -37.62
N SER A 179 -11.69 1.00 -37.56
CA SER A 179 -12.22 1.71 -38.73
C SER A 179 -11.12 2.29 -39.65
N SER A 180 -9.93 2.54 -39.09
CA SER A 180 -8.79 3.11 -39.83
C SER A 180 -8.00 2.04 -40.59
N GLU A 181 -7.91 0.81 -40.06
CA GLU A 181 -7.24 -0.31 -40.74
C GLU A 181 -8.09 -0.89 -41.87
N SER A 182 -9.41 -0.95 -41.71
CA SER A 182 -10.34 -1.43 -42.75
C SER A 182 -10.36 -0.57 -44.01
N SER A 183 -9.98 0.71 -43.92
CA SER A 183 -9.91 1.62 -45.08
C SER A 183 -8.61 1.48 -45.89
N SER A 184 -7.64 0.65 -45.45
CA SER A 184 -6.33 0.52 -46.11
C SER A 184 -6.18 -0.72 -47.03
N GLU A 185 -7.06 -1.72 -46.93
CA GLU A 185 -6.98 -2.95 -47.76
C GLU A 185 -7.89 -2.93 -49.01
N GLY A 186 -8.52 -1.79 -49.33
CA GLY A 186 -9.48 -1.66 -50.42
C GLY A 186 -9.00 -0.93 -51.67
N SER A 187 -7.73 -1.04 -52.09
CA SER A 187 -7.24 -0.41 -53.35
C SER A 187 -5.98 -1.06 -53.94
N SER A 188 -6.08 -2.30 -54.41
CA SER A 188 -5.14 -2.94 -55.36
C SER A 188 -5.79 -4.25 -55.82
N GLU A 189 -6.07 -4.59 -57.07
CA GLU A 189 -5.69 -4.09 -58.39
C GLU A 189 -6.86 -4.46 -59.33
N SER A 190 -7.39 -3.49 -60.07
CA SER A 190 -8.10 -3.73 -61.33
C SER A 190 -7.18 -3.20 -62.42
N SER A 191 -6.43 -4.09 -63.06
CA SER A 191 -5.72 -3.78 -64.29
C SER A 191 -5.72 -5.00 -65.19
N SER A 192 -6.58 -4.87 -66.19
CA SER A 192 -6.57 -5.49 -67.50
C SER A 192 -5.18 -5.89 -68.01
N GLU A 193 -5.09 -7.09 -68.59
CA GLU A 193 -4.22 -7.27 -69.76
C GLU A 193 -4.92 -8.15 -70.80
N SER A 194 -5.23 -7.51 -71.93
CA SER A 194 -5.62 -8.13 -73.19
C SER A 194 -4.36 -8.27 -74.04
N SER A 195 -4.13 -9.45 -74.61
CA SER A 195 -3.35 -9.71 -75.85
C SER A 195 -3.19 -11.23 -75.95
N GLU A 196 -3.14 -11.92 -77.09
CA GLU A 196 -3.33 -11.62 -78.51
C GLU A 196 -3.32 -12.98 -79.23
N SER A 197 -3.95 -13.03 -80.40
CA SER A 197 -4.11 -14.15 -81.32
C SER A 197 -2.83 -14.90 -81.72
N ALA A 198 -2.96 -16.18 -82.11
CA ALA A 198 -2.71 -16.65 -83.49
C ALA A 198 -2.81 -18.18 -83.62
N GLU A 199 -3.56 -18.58 -84.66
CA GLU A 199 -3.61 -19.84 -85.44
C GLU A 199 -3.83 -21.20 -84.76
#